data_AF-A0A424SS93-F1
#
_entry.id   AF-A0A424SS93-F1
#
_cell.length_a   1.000
_cell.length_b   1.000
_cell.length_c   1.000
_cell.angle_alpha   90.00
_cell.angle_beta   90.00
_cell.angle_gamma   90.00
#
_symmetry.space_group_name_H-M   'P 1'
#
loop_
_entity.id
_entity.type
_entity.pdbx_description
1 polymer ?
#
loop_
_entity_poly.entity_id
_entity_poly.type
_entity_poly.pdbx_seq_one_letter_code
_entity_poly.pdbx_strand_id
1 'polypeptide(L)'
;MTEAPVTQEYFDLYADSGLVVIGMGGDWGQPYSCEGWVDNFGLGYPIISDEDTYNEYEYGGLGTNLFTDTWVPYNMIIDHTMEIIYSSSDYYGQEGYDLIFDKLFGALNKCTLCTCSEVLGDIDHTYTIDNEPIINIMDLLRLSDLITTDTRMNHCERGQGDITGDGVLNTIDLFAFVTMISEGAFDN
;
A
#
# COMPACT_ATOMS: atom_id res chain seq x y z
N MET A 1 9.14 -9.72 12.71
CA MET A 1 7.97 -9.24 11.94
C MET A 1 7.60 -10.35 10.98
N THR A 2 6.32 -10.70 10.88
CA THR A 2 5.79 -11.75 10.01
C THR A 2 5.18 -11.14 8.75
N GLU A 3 5.05 -11.91 7.67
CA GLU A 3 4.63 -11.38 6.37
C GLU A 3 3.20 -10.85 6.32
N ALA A 4 2.23 -11.64 6.78
CA ALA A 4 0.81 -11.36 6.63
C ALA A 4 0.35 -9.99 7.19
N PRO A 5 0.77 -9.54 8.39
CA PRO A 5 0.44 -8.18 8.85
C PRO A 5 0.96 -7.07 7.94
N VAL A 6 2.12 -7.26 7.33
CA VAL A 6 2.76 -6.22 6.51
C VAL A 6 2.11 -6.10 5.14
N THR A 7 1.75 -7.23 4.53
CA THR A 7 0.98 -7.26 3.29
C THR A 7 -0.44 -6.74 3.48
N GLN A 8 -1.06 -7.00 4.64
CA GLN A 8 -2.34 -6.39 5.01
C GLN A 8 -2.23 -4.87 5.12
N GLU A 9 -1.17 -4.37 5.77
CA GLU A 9 -0.93 -2.94 5.87
C GLU A 9 -0.70 -2.31 4.47
N TYR A 10 0.01 -2.96 3.55
CA TYR A 10 0.09 -2.47 2.17
C TYR A 10 -1.27 -2.45 1.47
N PHE A 11 -2.09 -3.49 1.66
CA PHE A 11 -3.44 -3.53 1.10
C PHE A 11 -4.30 -2.37 1.63
N ASP A 12 -4.35 -2.16 2.94
CA ASP A 12 -5.15 -1.09 3.55
C ASP A 12 -4.75 0.31 3.07
N LEU A 13 -3.46 0.51 2.78
CA LEU A 13 -2.93 1.82 2.42
C LEU A 13 -2.99 2.12 0.92
N TYR A 14 -2.91 1.10 0.08
CA TYR A 14 -2.72 1.27 -1.36
C TYR A 14 -3.80 0.62 -2.22
N ALA A 15 -4.78 -0.10 -1.66
CA ALA A 15 -5.90 -0.67 -2.43
C ALA A 15 -6.63 0.39 -3.27
N ASP A 16 -6.91 1.55 -2.68
CA ASP A 16 -7.54 2.69 -3.37
C ASP A 16 -6.60 3.40 -4.35
N SER A 17 -5.28 3.19 -4.21
CA SER A 17 -4.24 3.62 -5.16
C SER A 17 -4.04 2.61 -6.30
N GLY A 18 -4.93 1.63 -6.46
CA GLY A 18 -4.85 0.64 -7.54
C GLY A 18 -3.96 -0.57 -7.24
N LEU A 19 -3.49 -0.74 -6.00
CA LEU A 19 -2.82 -1.97 -5.59
C LEU A 19 -3.84 -3.11 -5.48
N VAL A 20 -3.54 -4.24 -6.11
CA VAL A 20 -4.22 -5.51 -5.86
C VAL A 20 -3.25 -6.45 -5.18
N VAL A 21 -3.62 -6.93 -3.99
CA VAL A 21 -2.87 -7.95 -3.25
C VAL A 21 -3.61 -9.28 -3.40
N ILE A 22 -2.86 -10.34 -3.71
CA ILE A 22 -3.37 -11.71 -3.74
C ILE A 22 -2.41 -12.56 -2.93
N GLY A 23 -2.90 -13.13 -1.84
CA GLY A 23 -2.18 -14.16 -1.10
C GLY A 23 -2.35 -15.51 -1.78
N MET A 24 -1.31 -16.32 -1.80
CA MET A 24 -1.36 -17.68 -2.29
C MET A 24 -0.59 -18.58 -1.34
N GLY A 25 -1.14 -19.73 -0.98
CA GLY A 25 -0.49 -20.66 -0.06
C GLY A 25 -1.00 -22.08 -0.20
N GLY A 26 -0.29 -23.01 0.42
CA GLY A 26 -0.63 -24.43 0.50
C GLY A 26 -0.30 -24.98 1.90
N ASP A 27 -0.36 -26.31 2.05
CA ASP A 27 -0.13 -26.99 3.34
C ASP A 27 -0.96 -26.40 4.50
N TRP A 28 -2.24 -26.16 4.21
CA TRP A 28 -3.16 -25.54 5.16
C TRP A 28 -3.35 -26.43 6.39
N GLY A 29 -3.30 -25.81 7.57
CA GLY A 29 -3.36 -26.52 8.85
C GLY A 29 -2.05 -26.48 9.65
N GLN A 30 -0.98 -25.88 9.11
CA GLN A 30 0.25 -25.55 9.83
C GLN A 30 0.69 -24.11 9.52
N PRO A 31 0.52 -23.12 10.43
CA PRO A 31 -0.19 -23.18 11.72
C PRO A 31 -1.70 -22.98 11.61
N TYR A 32 -2.21 -22.48 10.48
CA TYR A 32 -3.61 -22.10 10.30
C TYR A 32 -4.19 -22.71 9.01
N SER A 33 -5.51 -22.88 8.97
CA SER A 33 -6.22 -23.10 7.71
C SER A 33 -6.17 -21.83 6.84
N CYS A 34 -6.56 -21.94 5.57
CA CYS A 34 -6.70 -20.78 4.67
C CYS A 34 -7.57 -19.67 5.29
N GLU A 35 -8.76 -20.02 5.81
CA GLU A 35 -9.63 -19.09 6.55
C GLU A 35 -9.00 -18.63 7.87
N GLY A 36 -8.25 -19.51 8.54
CA GLY A 36 -7.54 -19.17 9.77
C GLY A 36 -6.50 -18.08 9.56
N TRP A 37 -5.80 -18.03 8.43
CA TRP A 37 -4.90 -16.91 8.10
C TRP A 37 -5.65 -15.58 7.97
N VAL A 38 -6.81 -15.60 7.32
CA VAL A 38 -7.69 -14.41 7.20
C VAL A 38 -8.12 -13.93 8.58
N ASP A 39 -8.66 -14.83 9.42
CA ASP A 39 -9.20 -14.46 10.73
C ASP A 39 -8.12 -14.03 11.73
N ASN A 40 -6.96 -14.70 11.74
CA ASN A 40 -5.90 -14.40 12.71
C ASN A 40 -5.18 -13.08 12.43
N PHE A 41 -5.07 -12.69 11.16
CA PHE A 41 -4.35 -11.49 10.75
C PHE A 41 -5.28 -10.37 10.24
N GLY A 42 -6.60 -10.61 10.19
CA GLY A 42 -7.57 -9.64 9.71
C GLY A 42 -7.39 -9.29 8.24
N LEU A 43 -7.08 -10.29 7.40
CA LEU A 43 -6.73 -10.03 6.00
C LEU A 43 -7.96 -9.57 5.20
N GLY A 44 -7.87 -8.40 4.56
CA GLY A 44 -8.90 -7.83 3.71
C GLY A 44 -8.78 -8.21 2.23
N TYR A 45 -7.61 -8.70 1.82
CA TYR A 45 -7.33 -9.13 0.45
C TYR A 45 -7.57 -10.63 0.25
N PRO A 46 -7.87 -11.09 -0.99
CA PRO A 46 -8.13 -12.50 -1.27
C PRO A 46 -6.89 -13.37 -1.04
N ILE A 47 -7.11 -14.52 -0.41
CA ILE A 47 -6.12 -15.60 -0.32
C ILE A 47 -6.63 -16.82 -1.09
N ILE A 48 -5.75 -17.40 -1.91
CA ILE A 48 -6.07 -18.51 -2.80
C ILE A 48 -5.33 -19.76 -2.32
N SER A 49 -6.05 -20.88 -2.30
CA SER A 49 -5.44 -22.19 -2.07
C SER A 49 -4.71 -22.65 -3.33
N ASP A 50 -3.41 -22.86 -3.18
CA ASP A 50 -2.52 -23.53 -4.13
C ASP A 50 -2.20 -24.94 -3.63
N GLU A 51 -3.14 -25.59 -2.94
CA GLU A 51 -2.98 -26.98 -2.51
C GLU A 51 -3.19 -27.94 -3.68
N ASP A 52 -2.15 -28.68 -4.08
CA ASP A 52 -2.29 -29.75 -5.06
C ASP A 52 -2.76 -31.05 -4.40
N THR A 53 -4.08 -31.25 -4.43
CA THR A 53 -4.74 -32.46 -3.91
C THR A 53 -4.32 -33.77 -4.59
N TYR A 54 -3.57 -33.74 -5.70
CA TYR A 54 -3.11 -34.93 -6.42
C TYR A 54 -1.65 -35.31 -6.16
N ASN A 55 -0.85 -34.41 -5.58
CA ASN A 55 0.58 -34.63 -5.36
C ASN A 55 0.98 -34.18 -3.94
N GLU A 56 0.65 -35.03 -2.97
CA GLU A 56 0.85 -34.85 -1.52
C GLU A 56 2.33 -34.67 -1.06
N TYR A 57 3.29 -34.65 -1.98
CA TYR A 57 4.72 -34.53 -1.71
C TYR A 57 5.36 -33.24 -2.25
N GLU A 58 4.57 -32.33 -2.80
CA GLU A 58 5.04 -31.08 -3.41
C GLU A 58 4.75 -29.89 -2.47
N TYR A 59 5.75 -29.00 -2.30
CA TYR A 59 5.67 -27.83 -1.42
C TYR A 59 4.80 -26.73 -2.06
N GLY A 60 3.51 -26.99 -2.25
CA GLY A 60 2.59 -26.14 -2.99
C GLY A 60 2.17 -26.77 -4.32
N GLY A 61 1.30 -26.06 -5.04
CA GLY A 61 0.68 -26.53 -6.27
C GLY A 61 1.21 -25.82 -7.51
N LEU A 62 0.37 -25.75 -8.54
CA LEU A 62 0.75 -25.17 -9.83
C LEU A 62 1.15 -23.69 -9.73
N GLY A 63 0.56 -22.95 -8.81
CA GLY A 63 0.84 -21.53 -8.58
C GLY A 63 2.26 -21.35 -8.06
N THR A 64 2.65 -22.10 -7.03
CA THR A 64 4.01 -22.10 -6.49
C THR A 64 4.98 -22.40 -7.62
N ASN A 65 4.82 -23.54 -8.29
CA ASN A 65 5.67 -23.95 -9.42
C ASN A 65 5.75 -22.93 -10.58
N LEU A 66 4.71 -22.11 -10.78
CA LEU A 66 4.70 -21.08 -11.81
C LEU A 66 5.54 -19.86 -11.44
N PHE A 67 5.51 -19.46 -10.16
CA PHE A 67 6.07 -18.19 -9.71
C PHE A 67 7.37 -18.33 -8.91
N THR A 68 7.65 -19.52 -8.35
CA THR A 68 8.83 -19.77 -7.51
C THR A 68 9.15 -21.26 -7.36
N ASP A 69 10.42 -21.60 -7.16
CA ASP A 69 10.90 -22.94 -6.80
C ASP A 69 11.61 -22.97 -5.44
N THR A 70 11.44 -21.90 -4.66
CA THR A 70 12.13 -21.68 -3.38
C THR A 70 11.15 -21.51 -2.21
N TRP A 71 11.70 -21.21 -1.03
CA TRP A 71 10.98 -21.12 0.23
C TRP A 71 9.97 -19.96 0.27
N VAL A 72 8.82 -20.23 0.88
CA VAL A 72 7.88 -19.20 1.34
C VAL A 72 8.38 -18.58 2.66
N PRO A 73 8.12 -17.30 2.92
CA PRO A 73 7.36 -16.34 2.12
C PRO A 73 8.07 -15.91 0.82
N TYR A 74 7.31 -15.80 -0.28
CA TYR A 74 7.82 -15.38 -1.59
C TYR A 74 6.94 -14.27 -2.15
N ASN A 75 7.53 -13.11 -2.45
CA ASN A 75 6.80 -11.94 -2.89
C ASN A 75 7.13 -11.60 -4.34
N MET A 76 6.08 -11.26 -5.09
CA MET A 76 6.17 -10.80 -6.47
C MET A 76 5.42 -9.49 -6.61
N ILE A 77 6.01 -8.52 -7.32
CA ILE A 77 5.35 -7.27 -7.69
C ILE A 77 5.29 -7.20 -9.21
N ILE A 78 4.06 -7.08 -9.71
CA ILE A 78 3.75 -6.88 -11.12
C ILE A 78 3.23 -5.45 -11.26
N ASP A 79 3.83 -4.66 -12.15
CA ASP A 79 3.39 -3.28 -12.36
C ASP A 79 2.22 -3.17 -13.34
N HIS A 80 1.74 -1.94 -13.55
CA HIS A 80 0.61 -1.66 -14.44
C HIS A 80 0.85 -2.02 -15.92
N THR A 81 2.09 -2.31 -16.32
CA THR A 81 2.44 -2.78 -17.68
C THR A 81 2.44 -4.31 -17.79
N MET A 82 2.08 -5.02 -16.71
CA MET A 82 2.12 -6.47 -16.58
C MET A 82 3.53 -7.06 -16.60
N GLU A 83 4.53 -6.27 -16.19
CA GLU A 83 5.92 -6.75 -16.03
C GLU A 83 6.24 -7.03 -14.56
N ILE A 84 6.99 -8.11 -14.32
CA ILE A 84 7.51 -8.45 -13.00
C ILE A 84 8.70 -7.54 -12.70
N ILE A 85 8.56 -6.66 -11.70
CA ILE A 85 9.60 -5.71 -11.30
C ILE A 85 10.32 -6.10 -9.99
N TYR A 86 9.77 -7.08 -9.28
CA TYR A 86 10.34 -7.68 -8.08
C TYR A 86 9.84 -9.12 -7.93
N SER A 87 10.74 -10.03 -7.56
CA SER A 87 10.44 -11.45 -7.34
C SER A 87 11.52 -12.03 -6.43
N SER A 88 11.21 -12.34 -5.16
CA SER A 88 12.20 -12.88 -4.23
C SER A 88 11.58 -13.57 -3.00
N SER A 89 12.32 -14.55 -2.47
CA SER A 89 12.12 -15.17 -1.14
C SER A 89 12.89 -14.46 -0.02
N ASP A 90 13.75 -13.48 -0.35
CA ASP A 90 14.66 -12.84 0.61
C ASP A 90 13.91 -11.81 1.48
N TYR A 91 13.01 -12.34 2.31
CA TYR A 91 12.08 -11.63 3.17
C TYR A 91 12.49 -11.74 4.64
N TYR A 92 13.63 -11.15 5.01
CA TYR A 92 14.13 -11.24 6.39
C TYR A 92 14.59 -9.89 6.93
N GLY A 93 13.83 -9.36 7.89
CA GLY A 93 14.17 -8.13 8.60
C GLY A 93 13.75 -6.86 7.87
N GLN A 94 13.97 -5.70 8.52
CA GLN A 94 13.52 -4.38 8.05
C GLN A 94 13.96 -4.08 6.60
N GLU A 95 15.20 -4.43 6.25
CA GLU A 95 15.75 -4.15 4.91
C GLU A 95 14.95 -4.81 3.79
N GLY A 96 14.43 -6.03 3.99
CA GLY A 96 13.60 -6.71 3.00
C GLY A 96 12.25 -6.02 2.79
N TYR A 97 11.63 -5.55 3.88
CA TYR A 97 10.38 -4.79 3.85
C TYR A 97 10.54 -3.45 3.14
N ASP A 98 11.63 -2.73 3.44
CA ASP A 98 11.95 -1.46 2.80
C ASP A 98 12.15 -1.62 1.29
N LEU A 99 12.74 -2.74 0.86
CA LEU A 99 12.93 -3.07 -0.56
C LEU A 99 11.61 -3.34 -1.29
N ILE A 100 10.72 -4.15 -0.70
CA ILE A 100 9.38 -4.41 -1.26
C ILE A 100 8.60 -3.11 -1.34
N PHE A 101 8.64 -2.31 -0.27
CA PHE A 101 7.99 -1.01 -0.24
C PHE A 101 8.51 -0.07 -1.33
N ASP A 102 9.84 0.06 -1.49
CA ASP A 102 10.43 0.89 -2.54
C ASP A 102 9.98 0.46 -3.95
N LYS A 103 9.94 -0.85 -4.21
CA LYS A 103 9.48 -1.40 -5.49
C LYS A 103 7.99 -1.17 -5.72
N LEU A 104 7.18 -1.42 -4.70
CA LEU A 104 5.73 -1.20 -4.72
C LEU A 104 5.42 0.27 -4.98
N PHE A 105 6.03 1.16 -4.19
CA PHE A 105 5.86 2.60 -4.30
C PHE A 105 6.34 3.12 -5.66
N GLY A 106 7.47 2.61 -6.15
CA GLY A 106 7.96 2.90 -7.51
C GLY A 106 6.99 2.47 -8.62
N ALA A 107 6.29 1.33 -8.48
CA ALA A 107 5.26 0.90 -9.42
C ALA A 107 4.01 1.77 -9.35
N LEU A 108 3.53 2.06 -8.14
CA LEU A 108 2.34 2.89 -7.91
C LEU A 108 2.54 4.31 -8.46
N ASN A 109 3.72 4.91 -8.27
CA ASN A 109 4.04 6.24 -8.82
C ASN A 109 4.13 6.29 -10.35
N LYS A 110 4.41 5.16 -10.99
CA LYS A 110 4.39 5.10 -12.47
C LYS A 110 2.98 4.91 -13.01
N CYS A 111 2.01 4.60 -12.14
CA CYS A 111 0.62 4.50 -12.52
C CYS A 111 0.06 5.91 -12.74
N THR A 112 0.02 6.29 -14.02
CA THR A 112 -0.64 7.53 -14.50
C THR A 112 -2.17 7.48 -14.40
N LEU A 113 -2.72 6.40 -13.80
CA LEU A 113 -4.15 6.14 -13.67
C LEU A 113 -4.65 6.15 -12.21
N CYS A 114 -3.78 6.40 -11.22
CA CYS A 114 -4.22 6.72 -9.87
C CYS A 114 -4.88 8.11 -9.91
N THR A 115 -6.17 8.19 -9.60
CA THR A 115 -6.89 9.46 -9.50
C THR A 115 -6.49 10.18 -8.21
N CYS A 116 -5.23 10.60 -8.10
CA CYS A 116 -4.88 11.60 -7.11
C CYS A 116 -5.65 12.87 -7.45
N SER A 117 -6.17 13.57 -6.44
CA SER A 117 -6.50 14.97 -6.64
C SER A 117 -5.23 15.67 -7.13
N GLU A 118 -5.28 16.31 -8.30
CA GLU A 118 -4.18 17.14 -8.80
C GLU A 118 -4.05 18.45 -7.99
N VAL A 119 -4.88 18.62 -6.97
CA VAL A 119 -4.95 19.83 -6.17
C VAL A 119 -4.16 19.67 -4.88
N LEU A 120 -3.17 20.54 -4.72
CA LEU A 120 -2.33 20.63 -3.53
C LEU A 120 -3.20 20.91 -2.30
N GLY A 121 -3.00 20.14 -1.22
CA GLY A 121 -3.77 20.27 0.02
C GLY A 121 -5.10 19.51 0.08
N ASP A 122 -5.58 18.86 -1.00
CA ASP A 122 -6.74 17.95 -0.95
C ASP A 122 -6.27 16.55 -0.53
N ILE A 123 -6.09 16.35 0.77
CA ILE A 123 -5.47 15.15 1.35
C ILE A 123 -6.55 14.16 1.81
N ASP A 124 -7.73 14.66 2.20
CA ASP A 124 -8.84 13.82 2.64
C ASP A 124 -9.80 13.40 1.52
N HIS A 125 -9.58 13.90 0.29
CA HIS A 125 -10.37 13.62 -0.90
C HIS A 125 -11.85 13.93 -0.73
N THR A 126 -12.17 15.04 -0.06
CA THR A 126 -13.53 15.54 0.06
C THR A 126 -13.88 16.50 -1.08
N TYR A 127 -15.10 16.35 -1.61
CA TYR A 127 -15.56 17.10 -2.78
C TYR A 127 -16.92 17.74 -2.53
N THR A 128 -17.15 18.90 -3.16
CA THR A 128 -18.46 19.53 -3.23
C THR A 128 -19.41 18.72 -4.13
N ILE A 129 -20.70 19.09 -4.14
CA ILE A 129 -21.69 18.47 -5.03
C ILE A 129 -21.37 18.66 -6.53
N ASP A 130 -20.58 19.69 -6.86
CA ASP A 130 -20.14 20.00 -8.21
C ASP A 130 -18.79 19.34 -8.57
N ASN A 131 -18.30 18.44 -7.70
CA ASN A 131 -17.04 17.71 -7.87
C ASN A 131 -15.77 18.60 -7.81
N GLU A 132 -15.86 19.73 -7.11
CA GLU A 132 -14.69 20.55 -6.77
C GLU A 132 -14.06 20.10 -5.44
N PRO A 133 -12.73 19.96 -5.33
CA PRO A 133 -12.04 19.61 -4.08
C PRO A 133 -12.32 20.59 -2.95
N ILE A 134 -12.46 20.09 -1.71
CA ILE A 134 -12.67 20.92 -0.52
C ILE A 134 -11.42 20.90 0.35
N ILE A 135 -10.60 21.94 0.23
CA ILE A 135 -9.38 22.09 1.04
C ILE A 135 -9.70 22.87 2.31
N ASN A 136 -9.57 22.23 3.47
CA ASN A 136 -9.96 22.83 4.74
C ASN A 136 -9.15 22.30 5.95
N ILE A 137 -9.63 22.59 7.15
CA ILE A 137 -8.97 22.17 8.39
C ILE A 137 -8.89 20.65 8.55
N MET A 138 -9.77 19.88 7.91
CA MET A 138 -9.75 18.41 7.95
C MET A 138 -8.53 17.84 7.20
N ASP A 139 -8.17 18.41 6.04
CA ASP A 139 -6.94 18.07 5.33
C ASP A 139 -5.70 18.35 6.18
N LEU A 140 -5.70 19.48 6.89
CA LEU A 140 -4.61 19.82 7.82
C LEU A 140 -4.49 18.79 8.95
N LEU A 141 -5.60 18.38 9.54
CA LEU A 141 -5.60 17.36 10.59
C LEU A 141 -5.12 16.01 10.06
N ARG A 142 -5.52 15.65 8.84
CA ARG A 142 -5.03 14.45 8.16
C ARG A 142 -3.53 14.52 7.89
N LEU A 143 -3.01 15.67 7.44
CA LEU A 143 -1.58 15.89 7.29
C LEU A 143 -0.83 15.77 8.63
N SER A 144 -1.38 16.34 9.70
CA SER A 144 -0.81 16.23 11.04
C SER A 144 -0.75 14.78 11.51
N ASP A 145 -1.80 14.00 11.28
CA ASP A 145 -1.81 12.58 11.59
C ASP A 145 -0.74 11.88 10.74
N LEU A 146 -0.71 12.07 9.42
CA LEU A 146 0.31 11.47 8.52
C LEU A 146 1.76 11.76 8.93
N ILE A 147 2.05 12.94 9.49
CA ILE A 147 3.41 13.30 9.96
C ILE A 147 3.73 12.65 11.32
N THR A 148 2.72 12.38 12.15
CA THR A 148 2.90 11.95 13.55
C THR A 148 2.69 10.46 13.77
N THR A 149 1.76 9.86 13.05
CA THR A 149 1.64 8.42 12.93
C THR A 149 2.54 7.99 11.79
N ASP A 150 3.60 7.24 12.10
CA ASP A 150 4.53 6.60 11.14
C ASP A 150 3.81 5.51 10.29
N THR A 151 2.51 5.68 10.06
CA THR A 151 1.62 4.87 9.24
C THR A 151 1.84 5.23 7.79
N ARG A 152 1.99 4.21 6.94
CA ARG A 152 2.55 4.40 5.59
C ARG A 152 1.62 5.25 4.70
N MET A 153 2.03 6.48 4.52
CA MET A 153 1.41 7.46 3.65
C MET A 153 1.31 6.96 2.21
N ASN A 154 0.16 7.17 1.56
CA ASN A 154 0.04 6.86 0.15
C ASN A 154 0.71 7.93 -0.73
N HIS A 155 0.99 7.63 -1.99
CA HIS A 155 1.73 8.56 -2.86
C HIS A 155 0.96 9.85 -3.20
N CYS A 156 -0.38 9.79 -3.25
CA CYS A 156 -1.22 10.96 -3.47
C CYS A 156 -1.12 11.88 -2.26
N GLU A 157 -1.31 11.34 -1.05
CA GLU A 157 -1.20 12.08 0.21
C GLU A 157 0.19 12.72 0.39
N ARG A 158 1.25 12.01 -0.04
CA ARG A 158 2.60 12.56 -0.02
C ARG A 158 2.77 13.72 -1.00
N GLY A 159 2.25 13.59 -2.21
CA GLY A 159 2.34 14.64 -3.23
C GLY A 159 1.47 15.85 -2.92
N GLN A 160 0.25 15.63 -2.45
CA GLN A 160 -0.69 16.69 -2.08
C GLN A 160 -0.32 17.36 -0.75
N GLY A 161 0.29 16.60 0.17
CA GLY A 161 0.72 17.07 1.47
C GLY A 161 2.09 17.75 1.48
N ASP A 162 2.92 17.58 0.43
CA ASP A 162 4.19 18.31 0.25
C ASP A 162 3.91 19.75 -0.19
N ILE A 163 3.37 20.53 0.76
CA ILE A 163 2.95 21.91 0.52
C ILE A 163 4.13 22.81 0.12
N THR A 164 5.33 22.48 0.59
CA THR A 164 6.53 23.25 0.25
C THR A 164 7.17 22.85 -1.08
N GLY A 165 6.84 21.67 -1.60
CA GLY A 165 7.36 21.13 -2.85
C GLY A 165 8.83 20.71 -2.77
N ASP A 166 9.31 20.34 -1.58
CA ASP A 166 10.70 19.97 -1.34
C ASP A 166 10.97 18.45 -1.42
N GLY A 167 9.92 17.65 -1.61
CA GLY A 167 9.92 16.21 -1.72
C GLY A 167 9.89 15.46 -0.38
N VAL A 168 9.84 16.18 0.74
CA VAL A 168 9.94 15.61 2.09
C VAL A 168 8.75 16.05 2.94
N LEU A 169 7.76 15.16 3.09
CA LEU A 169 6.66 15.42 4.01
C LEU A 169 7.12 15.50 5.46
N ASN A 170 6.99 16.67 6.08
CA ASN A 170 7.33 16.88 7.48
C ASN A 170 6.56 18.05 8.12
N THR A 171 6.92 18.42 9.36
CA THR A 171 6.24 19.50 10.10
C THR A 171 6.34 20.87 9.40
N ILE A 172 7.32 21.08 8.53
CA ILE A 172 7.43 22.31 7.72
C ILE A 172 6.24 22.40 6.74
N ASP A 173 5.84 21.30 6.10
CA ASP A 173 4.67 21.29 5.22
C ASP A 173 3.38 21.56 6.00
N LEU A 174 3.27 21.03 7.21
CA LEU A 174 2.16 21.33 8.11
C LEU A 174 2.07 22.84 8.41
N PHE A 175 3.19 23.48 8.75
CA PHE A 175 3.20 24.93 9.01
C PHE A 175 2.91 25.76 7.75
N ALA A 176 3.41 25.34 6.59
CA ALA A 176 3.09 25.96 5.32
C ALA A 176 1.58 25.85 5.04
N PHE A 177 0.99 24.68 5.28
CA PHE A 177 -0.45 24.46 5.09
C PHE A 177 -1.30 25.32 6.03
N VAL A 178 -0.95 25.38 7.33
CA VAL A 178 -1.61 26.26 8.30
C VAL A 178 -1.59 27.72 7.83
N THR A 179 -0.44 28.16 7.31
CA THR A 179 -0.27 29.54 6.84
C THR A 179 -1.20 29.81 5.66
N MET A 180 -1.23 28.91 4.69
CA MET A 180 -2.12 29.02 3.52
C MET A 180 -3.61 29.04 3.90
N ILE A 181 -4.04 28.17 4.82
CA ILE A 181 -5.42 28.17 5.34
C ILE A 181 -5.71 29.49 6.07
N SER A 182 -4.79 29.96 6.92
CA SER A 182 -4.96 31.19 7.68
C SER A 182 -4.99 32.45 6.82
N GLU A 183 -4.37 32.42 5.64
CA GLU A 183 -4.35 33.52 4.68
C GLU A 183 -5.54 33.49 3.69
N GLY A 184 -6.40 32.47 3.78
CA GLY A 184 -7.53 32.29 2.86
C GLY A 184 -7.10 31.86 1.46
N ALA A 185 -5.93 31.23 1.32
CA ALA A 185 -5.43 30.76 0.02
C ALA A 185 -6.32 29.69 -0.63
N PHE A 186 -7.19 29.05 0.17
CA PHE A 186 -8.09 27.98 -0.22
C PHE A 186 -9.56 28.32 0.08
N ASP A 187 -9.94 29.60 -0.02
CA ASP A 187 -11.34 30.02 0.10
C ASP A 187 -12.18 29.34 -1.00
N ASN A 188 -12.89 28.27 -0.61
CA ASN A 188 -13.93 27.61 -1.38
C ASN A 188 -15.29 28.26 -1.13
#